data_AF-A0A1V5TMZ4-F1
#
_entry.id   AF-A0A1V5TMZ4-F1
#
_cell.length_a   1.000
_cell.length_b   1.000
_cell.length_c   1.000
_cell.angle_alpha   90.00
_cell.angle_beta   90.00
_cell.angle_gamma   90.00
#
_symmetry.space_group_name_H-M   'P 1'
#
loop_
_entity.id
_entity.type
_entity.pdbx_description
1 polymer ?
#
loop_
_entity_poly.entity_id
_entity_poly.type
_entity_poly.pdbx_seq_one_letter_code
_entity_poly.pdbx_strand_id
1 'polypeptide(L)'
;MFNLTEIEKYFPPKEQVFKRNIFREYLQYKILQIIYDSSFGAKLYFLGGTCLRIVHNNQRFSEYLDFDNVGLSQGDFDKISQLVKKKLELEGTKVEIKNVYKGAYRCYIRLPEILFENKLSGYKEEKVLIQLDIEPQHFNYQPEKHILNKFDVFTQIQTTPPDIILSQKIYAIFNRKTLKGRDFFDVVFLLSKHEPNYD
;
A
#
# COMPACT_ATOMS: atom_id res chain seq x y z
N MET A 1 8.30 19.76 5.06
CA MET A 1 7.62 19.35 6.32
C MET A 1 6.16 19.08 6.00
N PHE A 2 5.67 17.87 6.28
CA PHE A 2 4.29 17.51 5.92
C PHE A 2 3.29 18.32 6.72
N ASN A 3 2.31 18.89 6.04
CA ASN A 3 1.22 19.58 6.73
C ASN A 3 0.09 18.59 6.99
N LEU A 4 0.14 17.91 8.13
CA LEU A 4 -0.89 16.96 8.56
C LEU A 4 -2.29 17.58 8.58
N THR A 5 -2.41 18.84 8.97
CA THR A 5 -3.69 19.55 8.97
C THR A 5 -4.29 19.68 7.57
N GLU A 6 -3.47 19.84 6.52
CA GLU A 6 -3.95 19.82 5.13
C GLU A 6 -4.31 18.41 4.67
N ILE A 7 -3.50 17.40 5.03
CA ILE A 7 -3.75 16.00 4.67
C ILE A 7 -5.08 15.51 5.28
N GLU A 8 -5.38 15.90 6.51
CA GLU A 8 -6.62 15.51 7.22
C GLU A 8 -7.90 15.98 6.53
N LYS A 9 -7.87 17.11 5.80
CA LYS A 9 -9.04 17.65 5.09
C LYS A 9 -9.56 16.72 4.00
N TYR A 10 -8.73 15.80 3.52
CA TYR A 10 -9.11 14.78 2.54
C TYR A 10 -9.84 13.57 3.16
N PHE A 11 -10.06 13.56 4.48
CA PHE A 11 -10.71 12.47 5.19
C PHE A 11 -12.02 12.92 5.86
N PRO A 12 -13.05 12.03 5.91
CA PRO A 12 -14.28 12.32 6.63
C PRO A 12 -14.02 12.61 8.13
N PRO A 13 -14.83 13.45 8.80
CA PRO A 13 -14.62 13.83 10.20
C PRO A 13 -14.43 12.63 11.15
N LYS A 14 -15.18 11.55 10.94
CA LYS A 14 -15.07 10.31 11.73
C LYS A 14 -13.70 9.62 11.64
N GLU A 15 -12.97 9.85 10.55
CA GLU A 15 -11.64 9.26 10.32
C GLU A 15 -10.51 10.18 10.76
N GLN A 16 -10.76 11.49 10.87
CA GLN A 16 -9.76 12.49 11.25
C GLN A 16 -9.15 12.26 12.63
N VAL A 17 -9.78 11.44 13.49
CA VAL A 17 -9.19 11.02 14.78
C VAL A 17 -7.99 10.07 14.60
N PHE A 18 -7.92 9.33 13.48
CA PHE A 18 -6.88 8.33 13.20
C PHE A 18 -5.66 8.94 12.49
N LYS A 19 -5.06 9.98 13.09
CA LYS A 19 -3.94 10.76 12.52
C LYS A 19 -2.79 9.90 11.98
N ARG A 20 -2.44 8.85 12.71
CA ARG A 20 -1.37 7.90 12.34
C ARG A 20 -1.69 7.13 11.07
N ASN A 21 -2.94 6.69 10.93
CA ASN A 21 -3.40 5.96 9.76
C ASN A 21 -3.53 6.88 8.55
N ILE A 22 -4.04 8.10 8.75
CA ILE A 22 -4.09 9.16 7.73
C ILE A 22 -2.70 9.43 7.18
N PHE A 23 -1.71 9.61 8.06
CA PHE A 23 -0.34 9.87 7.66
C PHE A 23 0.29 8.69 6.90
N ARG A 24 0.02 7.46 7.35
CA ARG A 24 0.46 6.25 6.65
C ARG A 24 -0.18 6.14 5.26
N GLU A 25 -1.47 6.43 5.14
CA GLU A 25 -2.16 6.40 3.85
C GLU A 25 -1.58 7.46 2.90
N TYR A 26 -1.32 8.68 3.38
CA TYR A 26 -0.61 9.69 2.61
C TYR A 26 0.73 9.17 2.05
N LEU A 27 1.57 8.57 2.90
CA LEU A 27 2.84 8.01 2.47
C LEU A 27 2.66 6.83 1.49
N GLN A 28 1.62 6.03 1.63
CA GLN A 28 1.29 4.96 0.67
C GLN A 28 0.98 5.54 -0.73
N TYR A 29 0.22 6.64 -0.83
CA TYR A 29 0.01 7.35 -2.09
C TYR A 29 1.32 7.84 -2.71
N LYS A 30 2.22 8.43 -1.90
CA LYS A 30 3.52 8.92 -2.37
C LYS A 30 4.42 7.78 -2.88
N ILE A 31 4.45 6.65 -2.17
CA ILE A 31 5.21 5.46 -2.59
C ILE A 31 4.63 4.89 -3.89
N LEU A 32 3.31 4.82 -4.03
CA LEU A 32 2.66 4.39 -5.28
C LEU A 32 3.08 5.29 -6.44
N GLN A 33 3.05 6.61 -6.28
CA GLN A 33 3.54 7.56 -7.29
C GLN A 33 4.99 7.29 -7.68
N ILE A 34 5.90 7.16 -6.70
CA ILE A 34 7.31 6.92 -6.96
C ILE A 34 7.53 5.63 -7.77
N ILE A 35 6.78 4.56 -7.46
CA ILE A 35 6.88 3.28 -8.15
C ILE A 35 6.32 3.38 -9.57
N TYR A 36 5.12 3.94 -9.75
CA TYR A 36 4.44 3.96 -11.05
C TYR A 36 4.97 5.01 -12.02
N ASP A 37 5.60 6.07 -11.52
CA ASP A 37 6.32 7.04 -12.35
C ASP A 37 7.71 6.51 -12.79
N SER A 38 8.12 5.34 -12.28
CA SER A 38 9.36 4.67 -12.67
C SER A 38 9.13 3.62 -13.77
N SER A 39 10.21 3.17 -14.40
CA SER A 39 10.18 2.06 -15.37
C SER A 39 9.69 0.72 -14.79
N PHE A 40 9.57 0.59 -13.46
CA PHE A 40 9.15 -0.66 -12.81
C PHE A 40 7.64 -0.81 -12.70
N GLY A 41 6.88 0.29 -12.70
CA GLY A 41 5.43 0.29 -12.46
C GLY A 41 4.64 -0.56 -13.46
N ALA A 42 5.14 -0.70 -14.68
CA ALA A 42 4.53 -1.53 -15.72
C ALA A 42 4.48 -3.03 -15.34
N LYS A 43 5.35 -3.48 -14.44
CA LYS A 43 5.51 -4.89 -14.03
C LYS A 43 4.96 -5.20 -12.63
N LEU A 44 4.13 -4.30 -12.09
CA LEU A 44 3.56 -4.40 -10.76
C LEU A 44 2.06 -4.15 -10.85
N TYR A 45 1.26 -5.07 -10.29
CA TYR A 45 -0.18 -4.89 -10.14
C TYR A 45 -0.50 -4.74 -8.65
N PHE A 46 -1.01 -3.58 -8.28
CA PHE A 46 -1.35 -3.26 -6.90
C PHE A 46 -2.57 -4.05 -6.43
N LEU A 47 -2.49 -4.69 -5.27
CA LEU A 47 -3.53 -5.58 -4.77
C LEU A 47 -3.71 -5.52 -3.25
N GLY A 48 -4.60 -6.37 -2.75
CA GLY A 48 -4.81 -6.55 -1.32
C GLY A 48 -5.62 -5.42 -0.67
N GLY A 49 -5.53 -5.34 0.66
CA GLY A 49 -6.42 -4.47 1.45
C GLY A 49 -6.22 -2.98 1.21
N THR A 50 -4.99 -2.57 0.87
CA THR A 50 -4.69 -1.16 0.62
C THR A 50 -5.14 -0.74 -0.77
N CYS A 51 -5.11 -1.64 -1.76
CA CYS A 51 -5.78 -1.41 -3.04
C CYS A 51 -7.28 -1.20 -2.85
N LEU A 52 -7.94 -2.07 -2.06
CA LEU A 52 -9.36 -1.89 -1.74
C LEU A 52 -9.65 -0.55 -1.04
N ARG A 53 -8.78 -0.11 -0.13
CA ARG A 53 -8.91 1.19 0.55
C ARG A 53 -8.74 2.36 -0.40
N ILE A 54 -7.63 2.40 -1.13
CA ILE A 54 -7.21 3.55 -1.95
C ILE A 54 -8.04 3.67 -3.23
N VAL A 55 -8.27 2.55 -3.92
CA VAL A 55 -8.86 2.53 -5.27
C VAL A 55 -10.37 2.30 -5.21
N HIS A 56 -10.81 1.38 -4.36
CA HIS A 56 -12.22 0.98 -4.30
C HIS A 56 -13.00 1.62 -3.13
N ASN A 57 -12.37 2.52 -2.36
CA ASN A 57 -12.97 3.25 -1.24
C ASN A 57 -13.52 2.34 -0.12
N ASN A 58 -12.77 1.29 0.22
CA ASN A 58 -13.06 0.49 1.41
C ASN A 58 -12.89 1.34 2.70
N GLN A 59 -13.75 1.13 3.70
CA GLN A 59 -13.85 1.99 4.88
C GLN A 59 -12.79 1.75 5.95
N ARG A 60 -12.06 0.63 5.91
CA ARG A 60 -10.99 0.37 6.88
C ARG A 60 -9.64 0.84 6.37
N PHE A 61 -8.83 1.45 7.23
CA PHE A 61 -7.42 1.70 6.92
C PHE A 61 -6.66 0.37 6.70
N SER A 62 -5.56 0.46 5.96
CA SER A 62 -4.70 -0.67 5.63
C SER A 62 -3.23 -0.24 5.68
N GLU A 63 -2.32 -1.17 5.96
CA GLU A 63 -0.95 -0.82 6.37
C GLU A 63 0.13 -1.16 5.35
N TYR A 64 -0.12 -2.13 4.47
CA TYR A 64 0.88 -2.70 3.58
C TYR A 64 0.65 -2.29 2.13
N LEU A 65 1.69 -2.26 1.32
CA LEU A 65 1.58 -2.16 -0.13
C LEU A 65 1.94 -3.53 -0.71
N ASP A 66 0.94 -4.25 -1.20
CA ASP A 66 1.08 -5.59 -1.73
C ASP A 66 0.94 -5.53 -3.27
N PHE A 67 1.82 -6.23 -3.99
CA PHE A 67 1.81 -6.26 -5.45
C PHE A 67 2.00 -7.67 -6.00
N ASP A 68 1.32 -7.93 -7.12
CA ASP A 68 1.64 -9.04 -7.99
C ASP A 68 2.89 -8.69 -8.80
N ASN A 69 3.88 -9.57 -8.74
CA ASN A 69 5.11 -9.44 -9.51
C ASN A 69 5.01 -10.15 -10.86
N VAL A 70 4.93 -9.40 -11.96
CA VAL A 70 4.84 -9.99 -13.32
C VAL A 70 6.15 -9.96 -14.10
N GLY A 71 7.30 -9.87 -13.41
CA GLY A 71 8.60 -10.07 -14.06
C GLY A 71 9.73 -9.15 -13.59
N LEU A 72 9.71 -8.75 -12.32
CA LEU A 72 10.81 -8.06 -11.66
C LEU A 72 11.71 -9.07 -10.95
N SER A 73 13.02 -8.88 -11.11
CA SER A 73 14.04 -9.62 -10.38
C SER A 73 14.26 -9.04 -8.99
N GLN A 74 14.99 -9.77 -8.14
CA GLN A 74 15.47 -9.24 -6.86
C GLN A 74 16.28 -7.94 -7.03
N GLY A 75 17.13 -7.86 -8.06
CA GLY A 75 17.92 -6.66 -8.32
C GLY A 75 17.06 -5.46 -8.75
N ASP A 76 15.94 -5.70 -9.41
CA ASP A 76 14.97 -4.63 -9.70
C ASP A 76 14.23 -4.19 -8.43
N PHE A 77 13.87 -5.13 -7.56
CA PHE A 77 13.29 -4.82 -6.26
C PHE A 77 14.22 -3.95 -5.40
N ASP A 78 15.53 -4.23 -5.41
CA ASP A 78 16.52 -3.41 -4.72
C ASP A 78 16.59 -1.98 -5.28
N LYS A 79 16.50 -1.82 -6.60
CA LYS A 79 16.42 -0.50 -7.23
C LYS A 79 15.14 0.24 -6.84
N ILE A 80 14.01 -0.46 -6.77
CA ILE A 80 12.73 0.12 -6.32
C ILE A 80 12.85 0.62 -4.88
N SER A 81 13.35 -0.20 -3.96
CA SER A 81 13.44 0.20 -2.55
C SER A 81 14.39 1.38 -2.33
N GLN A 82 15.51 1.41 -3.05
CA GLN A 82 16.43 2.56 -3.04
C GLN A 82 15.84 3.82 -3.68
N LEU A 83 15.10 3.67 -4.78
CA LEU A 83 14.40 4.79 -5.42
C LEU A 83 13.38 5.42 -4.46
N VAL A 84 12.55 4.58 -3.82
CA VAL A 84 11.57 5.02 -2.82
C VAL A 84 12.26 5.76 -1.67
N LYS A 85 13.33 5.18 -1.11
CA LYS A 85 14.13 5.83 -0.07
C LYS A 85 14.60 7.22 -0.53
N LYS A 86 15.31 7.28 -1.66
CA LYS A 86 15.88 8.53 -2.19
C LYS A 86 14.81 9.61 -2.41
N LYS A 87 13.67 9.24 -2.99
CA LYS A 87 12.59 10.19 -3.31
C LYS A 87 11.91 10.72 -2.06
N LEU A 88 11.66 9.87 -1.05
CA LEU A 88 11.12 10.31 0.23
C LEU A 88 12.12 11.18 1.01
N GLU A 89 13.43 10.87 0.95
CA GLU A 89 14.47 11.70 1.58
C GLU A 89 14.55 13.10 0.96
N LEU A 90 14.33 13.23 -0.35
CA LEU A 90 14.23 14.53 -1.03
C LEU A 90 13.03 15.38 -0.57
N GLU A 91 12.01 14.78 0.03
CA GLU A 91 10.89 15.50 0.66
C GLU A 91 11.21 15.98 2.08
N GLY A 92 12.46 15.80 2.52
CA GLY A 92 12.96 16.24 3.82
C GLY A 92 12.69 15.25 4.95
N THR A 93 12.54 13.96 4.65
CA THR A 93 12.41 12.91 5.66
C THR A 93 13.67 12.10 5.82
N LYS A 94 13.89 11.60 7.04
CA LYS A 94 14.83 10.50 7.24
C LYS A 94 14.14 9.18 6.90
N VAL A 95 14.78 8.33 6.11
CA VAL A 95 14.22 7.04 5.71
C VAL A 95 15.23 5.91 5.89
N GLU A 96 14.80 4.87 6.59
CA GLU A 96 15.55 3.63 6.75
C GLU A 96 14.82 2.52 5.97
N ILE A 97 15.55 1.74 5.18
CA ILE A 97 14.99 0.58 4.47
C ILE A 97 15.68 -0.70 4.89
N LYS A 98 14.94 -1.81 4.90
CA LYS A 98 15.47 -3.16 5.09
C LYS A 98 14.77 -4.12 4.15
N ASN A 99 15.54 -4.69 3.21
CA ASN A 99 15.04 -5.72 2.30
C ASN A 99 15.17 -7.13 2.92
N VAL A 100 14.21 -8.00 2.61
CA VAL A 100 14.15 -9.41 3.01
C VAL A 100 13.59 -10.22 1.84
N TYR A 101 14.20 -11.36 1.55
CA TYR A 101 13.89 -12.18 0.36
C TYR A 101 13.50 -13.62 0.73
N LYS A 102 12.66 -13.79 1.75
CA LYS A 102 12.17 -15.11 2.19
C LYS A 102 10.71 -15.27 1.76
N GLY A 103 10.49 -15.92 0.62
CA GLY A 103 9.18 -15.97 -0.05
C GLY A 103 9.02 -14.75 -0.95
N ALA A 104 8.19 -13.80 -0.53
CA ALA A 104 8.05 -12.50 -1.19
C ALA A 104 9.32 -11.63 -1.09
N TYR A 105 9.50 -10.72 -2.05
CA TYR A 105 10.42 -9.60 -1.91
C TYR A 105 9.78 -8.54 -1.02
N ARG A 106 10.34 -8.37 0.18
CA ARG A 106 9.80 -7.48 1.21
C ARG A 106 10.77 -6.37 1.53
N CYS A 107 10.26 -5.14 1.60
CA CYS A 107 10.99 -3.98 2.08
C CYS A 107 10.23 -3.35 3.25
N TYR A 108 10.93 -3.20 4.37
CA TYR A 108 10.47 -2.42 5.50
C TYR A 108 10.98 -0.99 5.37
N ILE A 109 10.10 -0.05 5.03
CA ILE A 109 10.38 1.38 4.93
C ILE A 109 9.99 2.02 6.25
N ARG A 110 10.98 2.52 7.00
CA ARG A 110 10.79 3.16 8.30
C ARG A 110 11.10 4.65 8.19
N LEU A 111 10.19 5.47 8.68
CA LEU A 111 10.36 6.90 8.81
C LEU A 111 10.49 7.23 10.31
N PRO A 112 11.72 7.28 10.85
CA PRO A 112 11.95 7.70 12.23
C PRO A 112 11.66 9.19 12.41
N GLU A 113 11.40 9.61 13.65
CA GLU A 113 11.29 11.01 14.09
C GLU A 113 10.06 11.76 13.53
N ILE A 114 9.46 11.29 12.43
CA ILE A 114 8.39 11.99 11.71
C ILE A 114 7.12 12.17 12.54
N LEU A 115 6.78 11.21 13.42
CA LEU A 115 5.64 11.37 14.32
C LEU A 115 5.93 12.40 15.41
N PHE A 116 7.17 12.46 15.89
CA PHE A 116 7.60 13.42 16.90
C PHE A 116 7.65 14.84 16.33
N GLU A 117 8.25 15.02 15.15
CA GLU A 117 8.31 16.31 14.43
C GLU A 117 6.92 16.89 14.15
N ASN A 118 5.94 16.02 13.92
CA ASN A 118 4.55 16.40 13.67
C ASN A 118 3.66 16.39 14.93
N LYS A 119 4.25 16.27 16.13
CA LYS A 119 3.53 16.28 17.42
C LYS A 119 2.45 15.19 17.55
N LEU A 120 2.60 14.09 16.82
CA LEU A 120 1.75 12.88 16.90
C LEU A 120 2.29 11.84 17.89
N SER A 121 3.52 12.02 18.37
CA SER A 121 4.14 11.20 19.40
C SER A 121 5.01 12.05 20.33
N GLY A 122 5.03 11.69 21.61
CA GLY A 122 5.99 12.22 22.58
C GLY A 122 7.35 11.51 22.55
N TYR A 123 7.48 10.42 21.79
CA TYR A 123 8.69 9.60 21.73
C TYR A 123 9.39 9.78 20.37
N LYS A 124 10.66 10.18 20.40
CA LYS A 124 11.45 10.45 19.19
C LYS A 124 11.77 9.17 18.41
N GLU A 125 11.85 8.05 19.12
CA GLU A 125 12.19 6.73 18.60
C GLU A 125 11.03 6.07 17.86
N GLU A 126 9.80 6.57 18.02
CA GLU A 126 8.64 6.00 17.38
C GLU A 126 8.68 6.22 15.86
N LYS A 127 8.57 5.12 15.11
CA LYS A 127 8.71 5.12 13.66
C LYS A 127 7.38 4.82 12.98
N VAL A 128 7.12 5.47 11.84
CA VAL A 128 6.12 4.97 10.90
C VAL A 128 6.74 3.85 10.09
N LEU A 129 6.09 2.70 10.04
CA LEU A 129 6.47 1.58 9.18
C LEU A 129 5.48 1.44 8.03
N ILE A 130 6.01 1.32 6.82
CA ILE A 130 5.31 0.84 5.64
C ILE A 130 6.04 -0.40 5.15
N GLN A 131 5.27 -1.45 4.90
CA GLN A 131 5.77 -2.68 4.30
C GLN A 131 5.39 -2.69 2.83
N LEU A 132 6.40 -2.86 1.98
CA LEU A 132 6.24 -3.10 0.55
C LEU A 132 6.53 -4.58 0.30
N ASP A 133 5.53 -5.32 -0.17
CA ASP A 133 5.62 -6.73 -0.52
C ASP A 133 5.31 -6.92 -2.00
N ILE A 134 6.18 -7.67 -2.68
CA ILE A 134 5.98 -8.04 -4.07
C ILE A 134 6.21 -9.54 -4.21
N GLU A 135 5.21 -10.23 -4.75
CA GLU A 135 5.19 -11.68 -4.89
C GLU A 135 4.41 -12.06 -6.16
N PRO A 136 4.97 -12.92 -7.05
CA PRO A 136 4.22 -13.43 -8.19
C PRO A 136 2.99 -14.22 -7.71
N GLN A 137 1.79 -13.86 -8.16
CA GLN A 137 0.55 -14.56 -7.81
C GLN A 137 0.27 -15.77 -8.71
N HIS A 138 1.00 -15.91 -9.82
CA HIS A 138 0.91 -17.03 -10.75
C HIS A 138 -0.51 -17.28 -11.31
N PHE A 139 -1.29 -16.21 -11.48
CA PHE A 139 -2.62 -16.25 -12.10
C PHE A 139 -2.65 -15.27 -13.27
N ASN A 140 -3.20 -15.68 -14.41
CA ASN A 140 -3.22 -14.85 -15.61
C ASN A 140 -4.50 -14.01 -15.65
N TYR A 141 -4.35 -12.69 -15.70
CA TYR A 141 -5.47 -11.76 -15.81
C TYR A 141 -5.00 -10.44 -16.42
N GLN A 142 -5.96 -9.63 -16.86
CA GLN A 142 -5.68 -8.26 -17.30
C GLN A 142 -5.80 -7.31 -16.10
N PRO A 143 -4.77 -6.50 -15.80
CA PRO A 143 -4.87 -5.51 -14.74
C PRO A 143 -5.83 -4.39 -15.12
N GLU A 144 -6.51 -3.81 -14.13
CA GLU A 144 -7.25 -2.57 -14.30
C GLU A 144 -6.31 -1.37 -14.18
N LYS A 145 -6.64 -0.27 -14.87
CA LYS A 145 -5.90 1.00 -14.77
C LYS A 145 -6.72 2.01 -14.00
N HIS A 146 -6.10 2.64 -13.01
CA HIS A 146 -6.75 3.65 -12.16
C HIS A 146 -5.87 4.90 -12.06
N ILE A 147 -6.49 6.07 -12.03
CA ILE A 147 -5.79 7.34 -11.78
C ILE A 147 -5.91 7.65 -10.28
N LEU A 148 -4.77 7.77 -9.60
CA LEU A 148 -4.72 8.35 -8.26
C LEU A 148 -4.65 9.87 -8.40
N ASN A 149 -5.55 10.58 -7.75
CA ASN A 149 -5.59 12.05 -7.70
C ASN A 149 -5.95 12.53 -6.28
N LYS A 150 -4.97 12.52 -5.37
CA LYS A 150 -5.14 12.90 -3.95
C LYS A 150 -3.78 13.30 -3.37
N PHE A 151 -3.72 14.25 -2.44
CA PHE A 151 -2.48 14.66 -1.77
C PHE A 151 -1.34 15.13 -2.70
N ASP A 152 -1.70 15.85 -3.77
CA ASP A 152 -0.76 16.24 -4.84
C ASP A 152 -0.08 15.04 -5.54
N VAL A 153 -0.62 13.83 -5.35
CA VAL A 153 -0.29 12.65 -6.15
C VAL A 153 -1.24 12.59 -7.32
N PHE A 154 -0.66 12.64 -8.52
CA PHE A 154 -1.34 12.41 -9.78
C PHE A 154 -0.54 11.39 -10.59
N THR A 155 -1.01 10.14 -10.65
CA THR A 155 -0.33 9.06 -11.38
C THR A 155 -1.34 7.99 -11.81
N GLN A 156 -1.04 7.27 -12.88
CA GLN A 156 -1.82 6.10 -13.29
C GLN A 156 -1.17 4.83 -12.74
N ILE A 157 -1.94 4.02 -12.05
CA ILE A 157 -1.50 2.74 -11.47
C ILE A 157 -2.19 1.58 -12.16
N GLN A 158 -1.61 0.38 -12.03
CA GLN A 158 -2.23 -0.88 -12.44
C GLN A 158 -2.68 -1.64 -11.19
N THR A 159 -3.87 -2.21 -11.20
CA THR A 159 -4.42 -2.93 -10.04
C THR A 159 -4.93 -4.30 -10.44
N THR A 160 -4.91 -5.22 -9.50
CA THR A 160 -5.61 -6.50 -9.65
C THR A 160 -7.12 -6.25 -9.64
N PRO A 161 -7.88 -6.84 -10.59
CA PRO A 161 -9.35 -6.77 -10.61
C PRO A 161 -10.00 -7.18 -9.26
N PRO A 162 -11.11 -6.51 -8.85
CA PRO A 162 -11.77 -6.79 -7.57
C PRO A 162 -12.28 -8.22 -7.37
N ASP A 163 -12.75 -8.87 -8.43
CA ASP A 163 -13.22 -10.27 -8.44
C ASP A 163 -12.09 -11.24 -8.10
N ILE A 164 -10.88 -10.98 -8.61
CA ILE A 164 -9.67 -11.76 -8.28
C ILE A 164 -9.24 -11.48 -6.84
N ILE A 165 -9.25 -10.22 -6.39
CA ILE A 165 -8.96 -9.90 -4.98
C ILE A 165 -9.98 -10.60 -4.06
N LEU A 166 -11.25 -10.69 -4.45
CA LEU A 166 -12.29 -11.40 -3.70
C LEU A 166 -11.96 -12.89 -3.58
N SER A 167 -11.61 -13.56 -4.68
CA SER A 167 -11.21 -14.97 -4.67
C SER A 167 -9.97 -15.21 -3.80
N GLN A 168 -8.95 -14.34 -3.89
CA GLN A 168 -7.77 -14.40 -3.03
C GLN A 168 -8.13 -14.26 -1.54
N LYS A 169 -9.08 -13.37 -1.21
CA LYS A 169 -9.53 -13.15 0.17
C LYS A 169 -10.32 -14.32 0.72
N ILE A 170 -11.23 -14.90 -0.06
CA ILE A 170 -11.95 -16.13 0.29
C ILE A 170 -10.94 -17.27 0.50
N TYR A 171 -10.01 -17.46 -0.43
CA TYR A 171 -8.95 -18.46 -0.29
C TYR A 171 -8.15 -18.26 1.00
N ALA A 172 -7.75 -17.02 1.31
CA ALA A 172 -7.00 -16.70 2.52
C ALA A 172 -7.78 -17.01 3.82
N ILE A 173 -9.10 -16.82 3.85
CA ILE A 173 -9.93 -17.17 5.01
C ILE A 173 -9.84 -18.66 5.31
N PHE A 174 -9.90 -19.52 4.29
CA PHE A 174 -9.89 -20.97 4.48
C PHE A 174 -8.50 -21.58 4.63
N ASN A 175 -7.46 -20.96 4.06
CA ASN A 175 -6.13 -21.57 3.96
C ASN A 175 -5.07 -20.96 4.89
N ARG A 176 -5.35 -19.84 5.57
CA ARG A 176 -4.39 -19.28 6.53
C ARG A 176 -4.41 -20.06 7.85
N LYS A 177 -3.23 -20.26 8.42
CA LYS A 177 -3.06 -20.84 9.78
C LYS A 177 -3.78 -20.04 10.87
N THR A 178 -3.92 -18.73 10.68
CA THR A 178 -4.57 -17.84 11.63
C THR A 178 -5.56 -16.96 10.89
N LEU A 179 -6.82 -17.04 11.31
CA LEU A 179 -7.89 -16.19 10.80
C LEU A 179 -7.59 -14.72 11.10
N LYS A 180 -7.86 -13.85 10.13
CA LYS A 180 -7.72 -12.39 10.29
C LYS A 180 -9.05 -11.73 9.97
N GLY A 181 -9.64 -11.04 10.95
CA GLY A 181 -10.95 -10.37 10.79
C GLY A 181 -11.02 -9.41 9.59
N ARG A 182 -9.89 -8.80 9.21
CA ARG A 182 -9.79 -7.94 8.02
C ARG A 182 -10.09 -8.65 6.71
N ASP A 183 -9.82 -9.96 6.60
CA ASP A 183 -10.12 -10.71 5.38
C ASP A 183 -11.63 -10.91 5.24
N PHE A 184 -12.34 -11.22 6.33
CA PHE A 184 -13.82 -11.25 6.34
C PHE A 184 -14.43 -9.89 6.02
N PHE A 185 -13.90 -8.81 6.60
CA PHE A 185 -14.36 -7.46 6.31
C PHE A 185 -14.25 -7.14 4.81
N ASP A 186 -13.10 -7.46 4.20
CA ASP A 186 -12.85 -7.23 2.78
C ASP A 186 -13.76 -8.09 1.89
N VAL A 187 -14.01 -9.35 2.25
CA VAL A 187 -14.95 -10.24 1.53
C VAL A 187 -16.37 -9.69 1.55
N VAL A 188 -16.88 -9.27 2.71
CA VAL A 188 -18.24 -8.68 2.81
C VAL A 188 -18.33 -7.40 1.95
N PHE A 189 -17.30 -6.56 2.01
CA PHE A 189 -17.23 -5.36 1.17
C PHE A 189 -17.24 -5.70 -0.33
N LEU A 190 -16.47 -6.68 -0.76
CA LEU A 190 -16.36 -7.07 -2.17
C LEU A 190 -17.62 -7.77 -2.68
N LEU A 191 -18.21 -8.69 -1.91
CA LEU A 191 -19.44 -9.39 -2.28
C LEU A 191 -20.65 -8.45 -2.44
N SER A 192 -20.61 -7.27 -1.83
CA SER A 192 -21.65 -6.26 -2.04
C SER A 192 -21.60 -5.59 -3.43
N LYS A 193 -20.54 -5.84 -4.21
CA LYS A 193 -20.24 -5.13 -5.48
C LYS A 193 -19.82 -6.06 -6.62
N HIS A 194 -19.27 -7.23 -6.31
CA HIS A 194 -18.64 -8.14 -7.27
C HIS A 194 -18.93 -9.59 -6.91
N GLU A 195 -18.88 -10.45 -7.93
CA GLU A 195 -18.83 -11.90 -7.76
C GLU A 195 -17.37 -12.36 -7.75
N PRO A 196 -17.02 -13.47 -7.05
CA PRO A 196 -15.66 -13.99 -7.08
C PRO A 196 -15.32 -14.52 -8.49
N ASN A 197 -14.06 -14.42 -8.86
CA ASN A 197 -13.54 -15.12 -10.02
C ASN A 197 -13.45 -16.64 -9.71
N TYR A 198 -14.05 -17.47 -10.55
CA TYR A 198 -14.14 -18.93 -10.35
C TYR A 198 -13.12 -19.74 -11.16
N ASP A 199 -12.32 -19.08 -12.00
CA ASP A 199 -11.32 -19.71 -12.87
C ASP A 199 -10.05 -20.12 -12.10
#